data_AF-A0A3A8EN52-F1
#
_entry.id   AF-A0A3A8EN52-F1
#
_cell.length_a   1.000
_cell.length_b   1.000
_cell.length_c   1.000
_cell.angle_alpha   90.00
_cell.angle_beta   90.00
_cell.angle_gamma   90.00
#
_symmetry.space_group_name_H-M   'P 1'
#
loop_
_entity.id
_entity.type
_entity.pdbx_description
1 polymer ?
#
loop_
_entity_poly.entity_id
_entity_poly.type
_entity_poly.pdbx_seq_one_letter_code
_entity_poly.pdbx_strand_id
1 'polypeptide(L)'
;MQWIYNSENLTHEEFHTLLPSQLKNKEDNQDEKDLWNIENWLKDKTLPSFAMLKATFERAFKSQAISVDHQETYLFFLLIGRFCTYCIQQIKENYGADFLQTLFTKLRSYLDAIYKDFHIFYNDEMQSIMNEQKKLMASDSYNIENNVDIEEMAHFLVFESFSKNCLQPGAELALHVQRVGHTNDLPDFDDHFPTNFNLITLKDGFRYLQSQANPKHFLANIENYHHGYFDVLNNKMSFDEWYLNYKSCKNDVVYPWLEQWIQAVLAFKNNQYHKSLEYMNQAFETIRYSAGKHQERFLEDYLLIALANEKSYRSFKQAYKWGTFMNHFGGLKPLFNLENDDEIKQLYQDKKSDFITFEKMKNNMDMRTLAKMVFHWKYDSE
;
A
#
# COMPACT_ATOMS: atom_id res chain seq x y z
N MET A 1 11.61 -0.63 -23.99
CA MET A 1 12.71 -1.25 -24.76
C MET A 1 13.64 -0.25 -25.44
N GLN A 2 13.17 0.95 -25.84
CA GLN A 2 14.00 2.00 -26.46
C GLN A 2 15.30 2.33 -25.70
N TRP A 3 15.24 2.30 -24.37
CA TRP A 3 16.38 2.56 -23.50
C TRP A 3 17.58 1.62 -23.74
N ILE A 4 17.35 0.37 -24.19
CA ILE A 4 18.43 -0.58 -24.52
C ILE A 4 19.25 -0.04 -25.68
N TYR A 5 18.55 0.44 -26.72
CA TYR A 5 19.19 0.97 -27.93
C TYR A 5 19.98 2.24 -27.61
N ASN A 6 19.40 3.12 -26.79
CA ASN A 6 20.09 4.32 -26.33
C ASN A 6 21.33 3.99 -25.48
N SER A 7 21.27 2.95 -24.63
CA SER A 7 22.39 2.54 -23.77
C SER A 7 23.59 2.03 -24.58
N GLU A 8 23.33 1.42 -25.73
CA GLU A 8 24.35 0.91 -26.64
C GLU A 8 24.70 1.91 -27.77
N ASN A 9 24.12 3.11 -27.76
CA ASN A 9 24.27 4.15 -28.80
C ASN A 9 23.94 3.65 -30.21
N LEU A 10 22.94 2.80 -30.34
CA LEU A 10 22.47 2.24 -31.61
C LEU A 10 21.01 2.62 -31.84
N THR A 11 20.61 2.72 -33.11
CA THR A 11 19.18 2.67 -33.44
C THR A 11 18.64 1.26 -33.25
N HIS A 12 17.31 1.11 -33.17
CA HIS A 12 16.73 -0.22 -33.09
C HIS A 12 16.99 -1.04 -34.37
N GLU A 13 17.08 -0.38 -35.53
CA GLU A 13 17.46 -1.04 -36.79
C GLU A 13 18.89 -1.58 -36.72
N GLU A 14 19.83 -0.75 -36.28
CA GLU A 14 21.24 -1.13 -36.15
C GLU A 14 21.43 -2.25 -35.12
N PHE A 15 20.73 -2.16 -33.98
CA PHE A 15 20.82 -3.12 -32.90
C PHE A 15 20.40 -4.53 -33.30
N HIS A 16 19.30 -4.65 -34.06
CA HIS A 16 18.75 -5.94 -34.49
C HIS A 16 19.27 -6.40 -35.86
N THR A 17 20.12 -5.61 -36.52
CA THR A 17 20.82 -6.06 -37.73
C THR A 17 21.85 -7.13 -37.35
N LEU A 18 21.70 -8.34 -37.88
CA LEU A 18 22.55 -9.47 -37.51
C LEU A 18 23.83 -9.51 -38.35
N LEU A 19 24.94 -9.90 -37.73
CA LEU A 19 26.20 -10.13 -38.46
C LEU A 19 26.02 -11.30 -39.45
N PRO A 20 26.64 -11.24 -40.66
CA PRO A 20 26.51 -12.29 -41.67
C PRO A 20 26.92 -13.70 -41.19
N SER A 21 27.81 -13.79 -40.20
CA SER A 21 28.24 -15.05 -39.58
C SER A 21 27.19 -15.68 -38.67
N GLN A 22 26.12 -14.95 -38.31
CA GLN A 22 25.04 -15.41 -37.43
C GLN A 22 23.77 -15.78 -38.21
N LEU A 23 23.71 -15.42 -39.49
CA LEU A 23 22.68 -15.88 -40.41
C LEU A 23 22.95 -17.34 -40.78
N LYS A 24 21.93 -18.21 -40.65
CA LYS A 24 22.12 -19.63 -40.96
C LYS A 24 22.39 -19.88 -42.44
N ASN A 25 21.85 -19.02 -43.31
CA ASN A 25 22.02 -19.02 -44.76
C ASN A 25 21.94 -17.58 -45.29
N LYS A 26 22.42 -17.31 -46.53
CA LYS A 26 22.31 -16.00 -47.19
C LYS A 26 20.86 -15.51 -47.45
N GLU A 27 19.88 -16.40 -47.31
CA GLU A 27 18.43 -16.14 -47.48
C GLU A 27 17.68 -16.09 -46.12
N ASP A 28 18.41 -16.08 -45.00
CA ASP A 28 17.81 -16.09 -43.67
C ASP A 28 17.39 -14.67 -43.26
N ASN A 29 16.13 -14.31 -43.54
CA ASN A 29 15.54 -13.01 -43.19
C ASN A 29 15.17 -12.91 -41.70
N GLN A 30 16.00 -13.45 -40.80
CA GLN A 30 15.71 -13.52 -39.37
C GLN A 30 15.78 -12.14 -38.71
N ASP A 31 16.71 -11.30 -39.15
CA ASP A 31 16.81 -9.88 -38.78
C ASP A 31 15.57 -9.08 -39.21
N GLU A 32 15.09 -9.26 -40.45
CA GLU A 32 13.85 -8.62 -40.94
C GLU A 32 12.63 -9.02 -40.08
N LYS A 33 12.53 -10.30 -39.70
CA LYS A 33 11.45 -10.78 -38.81
C LYS A 33 11.54 -10.17 -37.42
N ASP A 34 12.75 -10.07 -36.88
CA ASP A 34 12.99 -9.48 -35.57
C ASP A 34 12.66 -7.98 -35.59
N LEU A 35 13.09 -7.24 -36.61
CA LEU A 35 12.72 -5.84 -36.81
C LEU A 35 11.20 -5.65 -36.92
N TRP A 36 10.53 -6.49 -37.72
CA TRP A 36 9.08 -6.45 -37.84
C TRP A 36 8.36 -6.71 -36.50
N ASN A 37 8.89 -7.63 -35.68
CA ASN A 37 8.38 -7.87 -34.34
C ASN A 37 8.57 -6.65 -33.44
N ILE A 38 9.77 -6.05 -33.41
CA ILE A 38 10.07 -4.84 -32.63
C ILE A 38 9.11 -3.71 -33.02
N GLU A 39 8.91 -3.46 -34.31
CA GLU A 39 7.99 -2.43 -34.77
C GLU A 39 6.56 -2.65 -34.28
N ASN A 40 6.06 -3.89 -34.28
CA ASN A 40 4.72 -4.18 -33.81
C ASN A 40 4.58 -3.99 -32.29
N TRP A 41 5.62 -4.33 -31.53
CA TRP A 41 5.63 -4.12 -30.08
C TRP A 41 5.71 -2.65 -29.71
N LEU A 42 6.48 -1.85 -30.46
CA LEU A 42 6.56 -0.38 -30.26
C LEU A 42 5.25 0.33 -30.62
N LYS A 43 4.45 -0.23 -31.53
CA LYS A 43 3.14 0.30 -31.93
C LYS A 43 1.98 -0.21 -31.06
N ASP A 44 2.28 -0.86 -29.93
CA ASP A 44 1.30 -1.46 -28.99
C ASP A 44 0.30 -2.43 -29.65
N LYS A 45 0.64 -3.03 -30.79
CA LYS A 45 -0.28 -3.92 -31.51
C LYS A 45 -0.44 -5.28 -30.84
N THR A 46 0.64 -5.79 -30.27
CA THR A 46 0.68 -7.11 -29.61
C THR A 46 1.63 -7.08 -28.42
N LEU A 47 1.20 -7.64 -27.30
CA LEU A 47 2.08 -7.89 -26.16
C LEU A 47 2.89 -9.17 -26.43
N PRO A 48 4.23 -9.12 -26.58
CA PRO A 48 5.01 -10.31 -26.87
C PRO A 48 5.02 -11.31 -25.72
N SER A 49 5.22 -12.59 -26.03
CA SER A 49 5.60 -13.57 -25.00
C SER A 49 7.04 -13.33 -24.55
N PHE A 50 7.36 -13.67 -23.30
CA PHE A 50 8.74 -13.50 -22.80
C PHE A 50 9.74 -14.37 -23.58
N ALA A 51 9.34 -15.59 -23.99
CA ALA A 51 10.18 -16.46 -24.81
C ALA A 51 10.54 -15.80 -26.16
N MET A 52 9.59 -15.08 -26.78
CA MET A 52 9.82 -14.38 -28.03
C MET A 52 10.73 -13.16 -27.85
N LEU A 53 10.48 -12.34 -26.81
CA LEU A 53 11.37 -11.24 -26.42
C LEU A 53 12.80 -11.72 -26.21
N LYS A 54 12.97 -12.75 -25.36
CA LYS A 54 14.27 -13.32 -25.04
C LYS A 54 15.00 -13.80 -26.28
N ALA A 55 14.32 -14.58 -27.14
CA ALA A 55 14.95 -15.11 -28.34
C ALA A 55 15.39 -14.00 -29.32
N THR A 56 14.56 -12.97 -29.53
CA THR A 56 14.88 -11.83 -30.40
C THR A 56 16.08 -11.04 -29.86
N PHE A 57 16.07 -10.68 -28.57
CA PHE A 57 17.18 -9.91 -27.98
C PHE A 57 18.46 -10.74 -27.84
N GLU A 58 18.40 -12.03 -27.51
CA GLU A 58 19.61 -12.89 -27.44
C GLU A 58 20.33 -13.02 -28.79
N ARG A 59 19.61 -12.96 -29.91
CA ARG A 59 20.24 -12.91 -31.24
C ARG A 59 20.96 -11.58 -31.45
N ALA A 60 20.29 -10.47 -31.17
CA ALA A 60 20.88 -9.13 -31.26
C ALA A 60 22.11 -8.99 -30.34
N PHE A 61 22.03 -9.45 -29.09
CA PHE A 61 23.13 -9.42 -28.14
C PHE A 61 24.39 -10.13 -28.64
N LYS A 62 24.21 -11.30 -29.27
CA LYS A 62 25.31 -12.03 -29.89
C LYS A 62 25.91 -11.27 -31.06
N SER A 63 25.09 -10.61 -31.89
CA SER A 63 25.56 -9.85 -33.05
C SER A 63 26.32 -8.59 -32.64
N GLN A 64 25.80 -7.86 -31.65
CA GLN A 64 26.41 -6.63 -31.14
C GLN A 64 27.51 -6.88 -30.09
N ALA A 65 27.84 -8.15 -29.80
CA ALA A 65 28.81 -8.55 -28.79
C ALA A 65 28.59 -7.91 -27.41
N ILE A 66 27.31 -7.82 -26.99
CA ILE A 66 26.92 -7.26 -25.68
C ILE A 66 27.47 -8.11 -24.54
N SER A 67 27.97 -7.48 -23.48
CA SER A 67 28.52 -8.17 -22.31
C SER A 67 27.45 -9.01 -21.59
N VAL A 68 27.84 -10.11 -20.93
CA VAL A 68 26.89 -11.00 -20.23
C VAL A 68 26.10 -10.24 -19.16
N ASP A 69 26.77 -9.36 -18.39
CA ASP A 69 26.14 -8.56 -17.35
C ASP A 69 25.06 -7.62 -17.91
N HIS A 70 25.31 -6.98 -19.06
CA HIS A 70 24.32 -6.16 -19.75
C HIS A 70 23.16 -7.01 -20.29
N GLN A 71 23.43 -8.20 -20.85
CA GLN A 71 22.38 -9.09 -21.35
C GLN A 71 21.39 -9.49 -20.25
N GLU A 72 21.88 -9.90 -19.09
CA GLU A 72 21.03 -10.28 -17.95
C GLU A 72 20.18 -9.08 -17.48
N THR A 73 20.81 -7.92 -17.35
CA THR A 73 20.16 -6.66 -16.97
C THR A 73 19.06 -6.30 -17.97
N TYR A 74 19.35 -6.34 -19.27
CA TYR A 74 18.41 -6.03 -20.34
C TYR A 74 17.22 -6.99 -20.35
N LEU A 75 17.44 -8.29 -20.22
CA LEU A 75 16.37 -9.28 -20.15
C LEU A 75 15.48 -9.09 -18.92
N PHE A 76 16.05 -8.75 -17.77
CA PHE A 76 15.31 -8.48 -16.55
C PHE A 76 14.37 -7.28 -16.71
N PHE A 77 14.87 -6.15 -17.22
CA PHE A 77 14.04 -4.97 -17.45
C PHE A 77 13.01 -5.16 -18.57
N LEU A 78 13.30 -5.99 -19.59
CA LEU A 78 12.30 -6.39 -20.59
C LEU A 78 11.17 -7.21 -19.95
N LEU A 79 11.48 -8.10 -19.01
CA LEU A 79 10.48 -8.86 -18.26
C LEU A 79 9.61 -7.93 -17.41
N ILE A 80 10.21 -6.98 -16.67
CA ILE A 80 9.48 -5.97 -15.90
C ILE A 80 8.59 -5.15 -16.83
N GLY A 81 9.14 -4.62 -17.92
CA GLY A 81 8.39 -3.82 -18.88
C GLY A 81 7.17 -4.59 -19.42
N ARG A 82 7.35 -5.85 -19.81
CA ARG A 82 6.25 -6.71 -20.25
C ARG A 82 5.18 -6.90 -19.17
N PHE A 83 5.59 -7.17 -17.93
CA PHE A 83 4.68 -7.35 -16.81
C PHE A 83 3.86 -6.07 -16.54
N CYS A 84 4.51 -4.91 -16.51
CA CYS A 84 3.84 -3.62 -16.36
C CYS A 84 2.84 -3.37 -17.48
N THR A 85 3.23 -3.58 -18.75
CA THR A 85 2.32 -3.43 -19.90
C THR A 85 1.11 -4.36 -19.77
N TYR A 86 1.30 -5.62 -19.37
CA TYR A 86 0.20 -6.55 -19.12
C TYR A 86 -0.75 -6.03 -18.05
N CYS A 87 -0.24 -5.62 -16.88
CA CYS A 87 -1.07 -5.08 -15.80
C CYS A 87 -1.88 -3.86 -16.26
N ILE A 88 -1.25 -2.95 -17.00
CA ILE A 88 -1.91 -1.75 -17.53
C ILE A 88 -3.04 -2.14 -18.49
N GLN A 89 -2.79 -3.08 -19.41
CA GLN A 89 -3.80 -3.59 -20.33
C GLN A 89 -4.97 -4.23 -19.57
N GLN A 90 -4.70 -5.08 -18.59
CA GLN A 90 -5.75 -5.72 -17.77
C GLN A 90 -6.57 -4.71 -16.98
N ILE A 91 -5.93 -3.70 -16.39
CA ILE A 91 -6.66 -2.65 -15.65
C ILE A 91 -7.55 -1.85 -16.61
N LYS A 92 -7.02 -1.47 -17.79
CA LYS A 92 -7.79 -0.74 -18.80
C LYS A 92 -8.98 -1.55 -19.32
N GLU A 93 -8.78 -2.83 -19.59
CA GLU A 93 -9.82 -3.75 -20.09
C GLU A 93 -10.95 -3.96 -19.09
N ASN A 94 -10.62 -4.09 -17.79
CA ASN A 94 -11.61 -4.41 -16.75
C ASN A 94 -12.27 -3.18 -16.11
N TYR A 95 -11.56 -2.04 -16.04
CA TYR A 95 -12.01 -0.86 -15.29
C TYR A 95 -12.08 0.42 -16.12
N GLY A 96 -11.65 0.39 -17.39
CA GLY A 96 -11.70 1.53 -18.30
C GLY A 96 -10.52 2.49 -18.16
N ALA A 97 -10.44 3.43 -19.11
CA ALA A 97 -9.33 4.38 -19.21
C ALA A 97 -9.34 5.43 -18.08
N ASP A 98 -10.52 5.89 -17.64
CA ASP A 98 -10.64 6.91 -16.60
C ASP A 98 -10.14 6.43 -15.24
N PHE A 99 -10.43 5.17 -14.90
CA PHE A 99 -9.91 4.53 -13.70
C PHE A 99 -8.38 4.39 -13.77
N LEU A 100 -7.87 3.90 -14.89
CA LEU A 100 -6.42 3.79 -15.11
C LEU A 100 -5.71 5.16 -14.98
N GLN A 101 -6.30 6.22 -15.53
CA GLN A 101 -5.77 7.58 -15.41
C GLN A 101 -5.75 8.05 -13.95
N THR A 102 -6.84 7.81 -13.22
CA THR A 102 -6.91 8.13 -11.79
C THR A 102 -5.87 7.37 -10.99
N LEU A 103 -5.66 6.09 -11.30
CA LEU A 103 -4.65 5.26 -10.66
C LEU A 103 -3.23 5.80 -10.90
N PHE A 104 -2.91 6.18 -12.14
CA PHE A 104 -1.60 6.77 -12.45
C PHE A 104 -1.38 8.12 -11.77
N THR A 105 -2.40 8.98 -11.70
CA THR A 105 -2.31 10.24 -10.96
C THR A 105 -1.98 9.99 -9.49
N LYS A 106 -2.68 9.04 -8.85
CA LYS A 106 -2.40 8.66 -7.45
C LYS A 106 -1.01 8.08 -7.28
N LEU A 107 -0.61 7.15 -8.14
CA LEU A 107 0.72 6.54 -8.11
C LEU A 107 1.82 7.60 -8.22
N ARG A 108 1.66 8.56 -9.14
CA ARG A 108 2.60 9.68 -9.30
C ARG A 108 2.67 10.55 -8.05
N SER A 109 1.52 10.93 -7.48
CA SER A 109 1.50 11.72 -6.25
C SER A 109 2.21 10.99 -5.09
N TYR A 110 2.04 9.66 -4.98
CA TYR A 110 2.75 8.87 -3.98
C TYR A 110 4.25 8.81 -4.25
N LEU A 111 4.67 8.60 -5.49
CA LEU A 111 6.09 8.62 -5.87
C LEU A 111 6.72 9.98 -5.57
N ASP A 112 6.06 11.08 -5.95
CA ASP A 112 6.55 12.43 -5.69
C ASP A 112 6.69 12.70 -4.18
N ALA A 113 5.76 12.20 -3.37
CA ALA A 113 5.85 12.31 -1.91
C ALA A 113 6.97 11.43 -1.33
N ILE A 114 7.14 10.19 -1.82
CA ILE A 114 8.26 9.32 -1.44
C ILE A 114 9.60 9.98 -1.79
N TYR A 115 9.72 10.59 -2.98
CA TYR A 115 10.92 11.31 -3.39
C TYR A 115 11.21 12.50 -2.48
N LYS A 116 10.19 13.29 -2.12
CA LYS A 116 10.35 14.41 -1.17
C LYS A 116 10.83 13.92 0.19
N ASP A 117 10.23 12.88 0.74
CA ASP A 117 10.65 12.28 2.00
C ASP A 117 12.09 11.76 1.91
N PHE A 118 12.42 11.08 0.80
CA PHE A 118 13.75 10.54 0.55
C PHE A 118 14.80 11.64 0.58
N HIS A 119 14.53 12.75 -0.11
CA HIS A 119 15.40 13.92 -0.06
C HIS A 119 15.47 14.51 1.34
N ILE A 120 14.38 14.68 2.08
CA ILE A 120 14.41 15.22 3.45
C ILE A 120 15.33 14.40 4.37
N PHE A 121 15.26 13.07 4.30
CA PHE A 121 16.01 12.19 5.20
C PHE A 121 17.45 11.94 4.77
N TYR A 122 17.73 11.94 3.47
CA TYR A 122 19.01 11.49 2.93
C TYR A 122 19.76 12.53 2.12
N ASN A 123 19.33 13.81 2.08
CA ASN A 123 20.02 14.85 1.32
C ASN A 123 21.51 14.95 1.69
N ASP A 124 21.84 14.90 2.99
CA ASP A 124 23.21 15.06 3.45
C ASP A 124 24.10 13.88 3.03
N GLU A 125 23.57 12.64 3.13
CA GLU A 125 24.25 11.43 2.66
C GLU A 125 24.41 11.44 1.12
N MET A 126 23.37 11.89 0.42
CA MET A 126 23.37 12.07 -1.03
C MET A 126 24.43 13.08 -1.46
N GLN A 127 24.50 14.26 -0.82
CA GLN A 127 25.54 15.26 -1.11
C GLN A 127 26.95 14.74 -0.81
N SER A 128 27.12 13.95 0.26
CA SER A 128 28.40 13.30 0.57
C SER A 128 28.82 12.35 -0.55
N ILE A 129 27.93 11.44 -0.96
CA ILE A 129 28.18 10.46 -2.04
C ILE A 129 28.45 11.19 -3.36
N MET A 130 27.64 12.19 -3.72
CA MET A 130 27.85 12.99 -4.94
C MET A 130 29.23 13.68 -4.93
N ASN A 131 29.66 14.21 -3.79
CA ASN A 131 30.97 14.86 -3.68
C ASN A 131 32.13 13.87 -3.73
N GLU A 132 31.98 12.67 -3.18
CA GLU A 132 32.97 11.59 -3.32
C GLU A 132 33.07 11.10 -4.76
N GLN A 133 31.93 10.87 -5.43
CA GLN A 133 31.91 10.43 -6.82
C GLN A 133 32.50 11.49 -7.77
N LYS A 134 32.17 12.77 -7.57
CA LYS A 134 32.80 13.88 -8.32
C LYS A 134 34.31 13.93 -8.12
N LYS A 135 34.82 13.66 -6.91
CA LYS A 135 36.26 13.61 -6.63
C LYS A 135 36.92 12.41 -7.33
N LEU A 136 36.29 11.23 -7.29
CA LEU A 136 36.78 10.02 -7.96
C LEU A 136 36.84 10.22 -9.49
N MET A 137 35.80 10.79 -10.09
CA MET A 137 35.76 11.11 -11.52
C MET A 137 36.76 12.21 -11.92
N ALA A 138 37.03 13.18 -11.04
CA ALA A 138 38.05 14.20 -11.29
C ALA A 138 39.49 13.66 -11.20
N SER A 139 39.70 12.53 -10.50
CA SER A 139 41.01 11.87 -10.39
C SER A 139 41.30 10.87 -11.52
N ASP A 140 40.28 10.40 -12.24
CA ASP A 140 40.43 9.49 -13.39
C ASP A 140 40.34 10.26 -14.71
N SER A 141 41.49 10.48 -15.36
CA SER A 141 41.59 11.20 -16.63
C SER A 141 40.96 10.50 -17.83
N TYR A 142 40.34 9.33 -17.64
CA TYR A 142 39.81 8.47 -18.70
C TYR A 142 38.27 8.37 -18.74
N ASN A 143 37.54 8.98 -17.79
CA ASN A 143 36.10 8.77 -17.61
C ASN A 143 35.19 9.88 -18.17
N ILE A 144 35.69 10.75 -19.05
CA ILE A 144 34.90 11.85 -19.64
C ILE A 144 33.83 11.35 -20.63
N GLU A 145 33.85 10.07 -21.04
CA GLU A 145 32.91 9.55 -22.05
C GLU A 145 31.69 8.79 -21.49
N ASN A 146 31.65 8.44 -20.21
CA ASN A 146 30.47 7.80 -19.63
C ASN A 146 29.57 8.86 -19.00
N ASN A 147 28.49 9.18 -19.71
CA ASN A 147 27.34 9.99 -19.27
C ASN A 147 26.58 9.31 -18.10
N VAL A 148 27.28 8.89 -17.05
CA VAL A 148 26.65 8.41 -15.82
C VAL A 148 26.07 9.63 -15.14
N ASP A 149 24.76 9.69 -15.06
CA ASP A 149 24.08 10.69 -14.25
C ASP A 149 24.46 10.44 -12.77
N ILE A 150 25.42 11.22 -12.30
CA ILE A 150 25.97 11.16 -10.93
C ILE A 150 24.85 11.32 -9.91
N GLU A 151 23.79 12.06 -10.26
CA GLU A 151 22.64 12.26 -9.41
C GLU A 151 21.82 10.97 -9.29
N GLU A 152 21.43 10.34 -10.41
CA GLU A 152 20.72 9.06 -10.40
C GLU A 152 21.52 7.95 -9.69
N MET A 153 22.84 7.90 -9.92
CA MET A 153 23.71 6.93 -9.24
C MET A 153 23.77 7.18 -7.73
N ALA A 154 23.82 8.45 -7.30
CA ALA A 154 23.77 8.81 -5.88
C ALA A 154 22.41 8.45 -5.26
N HIS A 155 21.29 8.70 -5.95
CA HIS A 155 19.96 8.26 -5.51
C HIS A 155 19.90 6.75 -5.31
N PHE A 156 20.44 5.97 -6.25
CA PHE A 156 20.46 4.51 -6.17
C PHE A 156 21.33 4.00 -5.01
N LEU A 157 22.53 4.56 -4.81
CA LEU A 157 23.42 4.17 -3.72
C LEU A 157 22.84 4.50 -2.33
N VAL A 158 22.18 5.66 -2.20
CA VAL A 158 21.44 6.01 -0.99
C VAL A 158 20.26 5.07 -0.76
N PHE A 159 19.52 4.71 -1.81
CA PHE A 159 18.45 3.72 -1.71
C PHE A 159 18.96 2.34 -1.31
N GLU A 160 20.12 1.92 -1.83
CA GLU A 160 20.77 0.67 -1.45
C GLU A 160 21.21 0.70 0.02
N SER A 161 21.82 1.81 0.47
CA SER A 161 22.17 2.07 1.88
C SER A 161 20.93 2.01 2.78
N PHE A 162 19.86 2.71 2.40
CA PHE A 162 18.56 2.69 3.06
C PHE A 162 18.01 1.27 3.16
N SER A 163 18.00 0.51 2.05
CA SER A 163 17.52 -0.86 2.03
C SER A 163 18.35 -1.73 2.98
N LYS A 164 19.69 -1.73 2.89
CA LYS A 164 20.58 -2.48 3.79
C LYS A 164 20.33 -2.14 5.26
N ASN A 165 20.12 -0.86 5.60
CA ASN A 165 19.84 -0.39 6.95
C ASN A 165 18.43 -0.76 7.44
N CYS A 166 17.44 -0.80 6.55
CA CYS A 166 16.10 -1.32 6.88
C CYS A 166 16.13 -2.82 7.20
N LEU A 167 17.07 -3.54 6.60
CA LEU A 167 17.24 -5.00 6.65
C LEU A 167 18.13 -5.50 7.80
N GLN A 168 18.83 -4.61 8.52
CA GLN A 168 19.68 -4.97 9.67
C GLN A 168 18.87 -5.03 10.98
N PRO A 169 18.85 -6.17 11.71
CA PRO A 169 18.24 -6.26 13.03
C PRO A 169 18.99 -5.39 14.05
N GLY A 170 18.28 -4.52 14.77
CA GLY A 170 18.89 -3.67 15.81
C GLY A 170 19.54 -2.37 15.30
N ALA A 171 19.54 -2.12 13.99
CA ALA A 171 19.86 -0.80 13.45
C ALA A 171 18.66 0.15 13.65
N GLU A 172 18.48 0.60 14.89
CA GLU A 172 17.70 1.79 15.23
C GLU A 172 18.43 3.00 14.64
N LEU A 173 18.31 3.19 13.33
CA LEU A 173 18.73 4.41 12.67
C LEU A 173 17.86 5.55 13.23
N ALA A 174 18.32 6.20 14.30
CA ALA A 174 18.00 7.53 14.79
C ALA A 174 16.56 8.10 14.55
N LEU A 175 15.51 7.27 14.59
CA LEU A 175 14.10 7.72 14.53
C LEU A 175 13.58 8.24 15.88
N HIS A 176 14.50 8.51 16.81
CA HIS A 176 14.24 9.23 18.05
C HIS A 176 14.15 10.75 17.86
N VAL A 177 14.51 11.29 16.70
CA VAL A 177 14.34 12.70 16.37
C VAL A 177 12.92 12.95 15.88
N GLN A 178 11.96 12.99 16.82
CA GLN A 178 10.77 13.87 16.82
C GLN A 178 9.78 13.53 17.96
N ARG A 179 10.23 12.95 19.07
CA ARG A 179 9.42 12.83 20.29
C ARG A 179 9.49 14.03 21.24
N VAL A 180 10.01 15.18 20.82
CA VAL A 180 10.10 16.37 21.69
C VAL A 180 10.01 17.66 20.87
N GLY A 181 8.93 18.42 21.06
CA GLY A 181 8.84 19.82 20.64
C GLY A 181 7.47 20.26 20.11
N HIS A 182 6.52 20.51 21.02
CA HIS A 182 5.28 21.30 20.83
C HIS A 182 4.15 20.73 19.94
N THR A 183 3.30 19.89 20.53
CA THR A 183 2.01 19.45 19.98
C THR A 183 0.85 20.28 20.55
N ASN A 184 0.68 21.54 20.13
CA ASN A 184 -0.50 22.34 20.52
C ASN A 184 -1.21 23.07 19.38
N ASP A 185 -0.81 22.87 18.13
CA ASP A 185 -1.59 23.25 16.97
C ASP A 185 -1.64 22.04 16.02
N LEU A 186 -2.75 21.30 16.04
CA LEU A 186 -3.12 20.46 14.90
C LEU A 186 -4.09 21.29 14.07
N PRO A 187 -3.70 21.79 12.88
CA PRO A 187 -4.62 22.48 12.00
C PRO A 187 -5.50 21.48 11.26
N ASP A 188 -6.62 22.05 10.84
CA ASP A 188 -7.78 21.55 10.11
C ASP A 188 -7.58 20.47 9.02
N PHE A 189 -8.61 19.64 8.89
CA PHE A 189 -8.66 18.36 8.19
C PHE A 189 -9.00 18.46 6.69
N ASP A 190 -8.62 19.53 5.99
CA ASP A 190 -8.91 19.68 4.55
C ASP A 190 -7.68 19.51 3.62
N ASP A 191 -6.49 19.16 4.14
CA ASP A 191 -5.30 18.96 3.29
C ASP A 191 -4.17 18.11 3.94
N HIS A 192 -4.44 17.36 5.02
CA HIS A 192 -3.37 16.96 5.95
C HIS A 192 -3.41 15.49 6.41
N PHE A 193 -3.06 14.54 5.52
CA PHE A 193 -2.09 13.53 5.99
C PHE A 193 -0.73 14.23 6.00
N PRO A 194 0.12 14.09 7.04
CA PRO A 194 1.47 14.60 6.90
C PRO A 194 2.09 13.83 5.74
N THR A 195 2.38 14.56 4.68
CA THR A 195 3.07 14.15 3.45
C THR A 195 4.48 13.60 3.70
N ASN A 196 4.87 13.40 4.97
CA ASN A 196 6.22 13.22 5.50
C ASN A 196 6.53 11.78 5.99
N PHE A 197 5.72 10.75 5.70
CA PHE A 197 5.86 9.41 6.31
C PHE A 197 5.74 8.21 5.35
N ASN A 198 5.91 8.40 4.04
CA ASN A 198 5.77 7.30 3.08
C ASN A 198 6.93 6.30 3.16
N LEU A 199 8.15 6.77 3.41
CA LEU A 199 9.34 5.92 3.60
C LEU A 199 9.27 5.05 4.85
N ILE A 200 8.69 5.56 5.93
CA ILE A 200 8.49 4.80 7.18
C ILE A 200 7.48 3.67 6.95
N THR A 201 6.39 3.95 6.24
CA THR A 201 5.39 2.95 5.84
C THR A 201 6.00 1.87 4.93
N LEU A 202 6.84 2.24 3.97
CA LEU A 202 7.58 1.30 3.10
C LEU A 202 8.57 0.44 3.89
N LYS A 203 9.34 1.04 4.80
CA LYS A 203 10.28 0.34 5.68
C LYS A 203 9.58 -0.69 6.57
N ASP A 204 8.46 -0.33 7.17
CA ASP A 204 7.65 -1.22 8.00
C ASP A 204 7.06 -2.37 7.15
N GLY A 205 6.64 -2.07 5.91
CA GLY A 205 6.21 -3.08 4.93
C GLY A 205 7.31 -4.08 4.54
N PHE A 206 8.53 -3.63 4.26
CA PHE A 206 9.66 -4.51 3.94
C PHE A 206 10.09 -5.39 5.12
N ARG A 207 10.15 -4.82 6.33
CA ARG A 207 10.43 -5.58 7.56
C ARG A 207 9.34 -6.63 7.83
N TYR A 208 8.08 -6.27 7.58
CA TYR A 208 6.96 -7.19 7.69
C TYR A 208 7.06 -8.36 6.70
N LEU A 209 7.33 -8.09 5.41
CA LEU A 209 7.46 -9.11 4.36
C LEU A 209 8.61 -10.09 4.62
N GLN A 210 9.74 -9.64 5.18
CA GLN A 210 10.86 -10.53 5.52
C GLN A 210 10.62 -11.40 6.76
N SER A 211 9.91 -10.88 7.77
CA SER A 211 9.53 -11.66 8.95
C SER A 211 8.57 -12.83 8.63
N GLN A 212 7.99 -12.82 7.42
CA GLN A 212 6.95 -13.74 6.91
C GLN A 212 7.45 -14.65 5.78
N ALA A 213 8.73 -15.05 5.75
CA ALA A 213 9.28 -16.01 4.77
C ALA A 213 8.61 -17.41 4.77
N ASN A 214 7.53 -17.60 5.53
CA ASN A 214 6.64 -18.76 5.44
C ASN A 214 5.21 -18.31 5.04
N PRO A 215 4.80 -18.48 3.77
CA PRO A 215 3.48 -18.12 3.26
C PRO A 215 2.30 -18.67 4.07
N LYS A 216 2.50 -19.77 4.82
CA LYS A 216 1.47 -20.34 5.70
C LYS A 216 1.11 -19.44 6.88
N HIS A 217 2.07 -18.70 7.44
CA HIS A 217 1.79 -17.77 8.55
C HIS A 217 1.05 -16.52 8.05
N PHE A 218 1.35 -16.06 6.83
CA PHE A 218 0.63 -14.96 6.18
C PHE A 218 -0.83 -15.33 5.88
N LEU A 219 -1.09 -16.56 5.42
CA LEU A 219 -2.46 -17.05 5.23
C LEU A 219 -3.21 -17.14 6.56
N ALA A 220 -2.60 -17.70 7.62
CA ALA A 220 -3.22 -17.78 8.95
C ALA A 220 -3.49 -16.39 9.56
N ASN A 221 -2.63 -15.41 9.27
CA ASN A 221 -2.75 -14.00 9.67
C ASN A 221 -3.97 -13.33 8.98
N ILE A 222 -4.09 -13.48 7.65
CA ILE A 222 -5.22 -13.00 6.84
C ILE A 222 -6.53 -13.70 7.23
N GLU A 223 -6.51 -15.02 7.41
CA GLU A 223 -7.68 -15.80 7.82
C GLU A 223 -8.20 -15.32 9.19
N ASN A 224 -7.30 -15.12 10.16
CA ASN A 224 -7.66 -14.57 11.46
C ASN A 224 -8.23 -13.15 11.37
N TYR A 225 -7.67 -12.30 10.51
CA TYR A 225 -8.19 -10.96 10.26
C TYR A 225 -9.62 -10.99 9.71
N HIS A 226 -9.90 -11.89 8.76
CA HIS A 226 -11.21 -11.97 8.12
C HIS A 226 -12.29 -12.64 8.99
N HIS A 227 -11.92 -13.66 9.76
CA HIS A 227 -12.89 -14.51 10.45
C HIS A 227 -12.91 -14.31 11.97
N GLY A 228 -11.84 -13.83 12.59
CA GLY A 228 -11.69 -13.77 14.05
C GLY A 228 -12.85 -13.07 14.77
N TYR A 229 -13.27 -11.90 14.28
CA TYR A 229 -14.42 -11.19 14.83
C TYR A 229 -15.70 -12.04 14.78
N PHE A 230 -15.98 -12.66 13.64
CA PHE A 230 -17.21 -13.43 13.45
C PHE A 230 -17.18 -14.77 14.18
N ASP A 231 -16.03 -15.43 14.23
CA ASP A 231 -15.90 -16.74 14.85
C ASP A 231 -16.03 -16.64 16.37
N VAL A 232 -15.43 -15.62 16.99
CA VAL A 232 -15.60 -15.36 18.42
C VAL A 232 -17.03 -14.93 18.74
N LEU A 233 -17.59 -13.96 18.00
CA LEU A 233 -18.90 -13.39 18.36
C LEU A 233 -20.10 -14.28 18.02
N ASN A 234 -19.92 -15.27 17.13
CA ASN A 234 -20.91 -16.31 16.84
C ASN A 234 -20.67 -17.60 17.63
N ASN A 235 -19.78 -17.58 18.64
CA ASN A 235 -19.43 -18.74 19.48
C ASN A 235 -18.95 -19.97 18.70
N LYS A 236 -18.33 -19.77 17.53
CA LYS A 236 -17.66 -20.86 16.80
C LYS A 236 -16.32 -21.23 17.43
N MET A 237 -15.70 -20.27 18.09
CA MET A 237 -14.44 -20.40 18.82
C MET A 237 -14.51 -19.55 20.08
N SER A 238 -13.87 -19.99 21.17
CA SER A 238 -13.76 -19.15 22.38
C SER A 238 -12.80 -17.99 22.17
N PHE A 239 -12.95 -16.89 22.92
CA PHE A 239 -12.02 -15.76 22.86
C PHE A 239 -10.58 -16.20 23.18
N ASP A 240 -10.40 -17.02 24.22
CA ASP A 240 -9.06 -17.44 24.66
C ASP A 240 -8.36 -18.32 23.61
N GLU A 241 -9.09 -19.24 22.99
CA GLU A 241 -8.58 -20.08 21.90
C GLU A 241 -8.20 -19.24 20.69
N TRP A 242 -9.08 -18.31 20.27
CA TRP A 242 -8.79 -17.38 19.20
C TRP A 242 -7.58 -16.49 19.52
N TYR A 243 -7.48 -15.99 20.74
CA TYR A 243 -6.43 -15.07 21.17
C TYR A 243 -5.04 -15.71 21.16
N LEU A 244 -4.95 -16.98 21.56
CA LEU A 244 -3.72 -17.77 21.46
C LEU A 244 -3.30 -17.93 19.99
N ASN A 245 -4.25 -18.26 19.11
CA ASN A 245 -3.98 -18.37 17.67
C ASN A 245 -3.51 -17.03 17.09
N TYR A 246 -4.25 -15.95 17.38
CA TYR A 246 -3.97 -14.57 16.98
C TYR A 246 -2.56 -14.12 17.36
N LYS A 247 -2.12 -14.39 18.59
CA LYS A 247 -0.74 -14.10 19.04
C LYS A 247 0.31 -15.00 18.41
N SER A 248 -0.01 -16.28 18.17
CA SER A 248 0.94 -17.22 17.56
C SER A 248 1.36 -16.81 16.15
N CYS A 249 0.46 -16.18 15.38
CA CYS A 249 0.73 -15.64 14.05
C CYS A 249 1.00 -14.13 14.02
N LYS A 250 1.34 -13.54 15.18
CA LYS A 250 1.75 -12.13 15.35
C LYS A 250 0.71 -11.09 14.92
N ASN A 251 -0.56 -11.45 14.88
CA ASN A 251 -1.63 -10.49 14.56
C ASN A 251 -1.79 -9.42 15.63
N ASP A 252 -1.34 -9.65 16.86
CA ASP A 252 -1.28 -8.65 17.93
C ASP A 252 -0.38 -7.45 17.57
N VAL A 253 0.60 -7.66 16.69
CA VAL A 253 1.46 -6.59 16.18
C VAL A 253 0.88 -5.97 14.90
N VAL A 254 0.29 -6.79 14.03
CA VAL A 254 -0.16 -6.38 12.68
C VAL A 254 -1.53 -5.71 12.70
N TYR A 255 -2.47 -6.28 13.47
CA TYR A 255 -3.85 -5.81 13.59
C TYR A 255 -4.23 -5.61 15.07
N PRO A 256 -3.47 -4.81 15.85
CA PRO A 256 -3.68 -4.65 17.29
C PRO A 256 -5.10 -4.25 17.68
N TRP A 257 -5.82 -3.57 16.78
CA TRP A 257 -7.22 -3.19 16.96
C TRP A 257 -8.19 -4.37 17.04
N LEU A 258 -7.89 -5.53 16.46
CA LEU A 258 -8.87 -6.62 16.33
C LEU A 258 -9.17 -7.24 17.70
N GLU A 259 -8.13 -7.45 18.51
CA GLU A 259 -8.29 -7.84 19.92
C GLU A 259 -9.17 -6.85 20.68
N GLN A 260 -8.82 -5.56 20.57
CA GLN A 260 -9.51 -4.50 21.32
C GLN A 260 -10.97 -4.38 20.88
N TRP A 261 -11.25 -4.52 19.59
CA TRP A 261 -12.61 -4.49 19.06
C TRP A 261 -13.45 -5.66 19.56
N ILE A 262 -12.92 -6.89 19.51
CA ILE A 262 -13.65 -8.07 20.00
C ILE A 262 -13.90 -7.96 21.51
N GLN A 263 -12.89 -7.53 22.27
CA GLN A 263 -13.01 -7.26 23.71
C GLN A 263 -14.08 -6.18 24.00
N ALA A 264 -14.13 -5.11 23.20
CA ALA A 264 -15.13 -4.06 23.33
C ALA A 264 -16.55 -4.62 23.16
N VAL A 265 -16.79 -5.46 22.15
CA VAL A 265 -18.11 -6.05 21.89
C VAL A 265 -18.49 -7.07 22.97
N LEU A 266 -17.55 -7.90 23.45
CA LEU A 266 -17.79 -8.83 24.56
C LEU A 266 -18.15 -8.08 25.85
N ALA A 267 -17.40 -7.02 26.19
CA ALA A 267 -17.68 -6.16 27.33
C ALA A 267 -19.06 -5.48 27.20
N PHE A 268 -19.42 -5.02 26.01
CA PHE A 268 -20.74 -4.43 25.73
C PHE A 268 -21.89 -5.43 25.98
N LYS A 269 -21.76 -6.66 25.47
CA LYS A 269 -22.74 -7.73 25.71
C LYS A 269 -22.88 -8.05 27.20
N ASN A 270 -21.79 -7.97 27.95
CA ASN A 270 -21.75 -8.18 29.40
C ASN A 270 -22.15 -6.95 30.24
N ASN A 271 -22.70 -5.90 29.63
CA ASN A 271 -23.09 -4.63 30.30
C ASN A 271 -21.92 -3.87 30.94
N GLN A 272 -20.68 -4.15 30.56
CA GLN A 272 -19.48 -3.45 31.03
C GLN A 272 -19.20 -2.24 30.14
N TYR A 273 -20.14 -1.28 30.09
CA TYR A 273 -20.12 -0.21 29.08
C TYR A 273 -18.88 0.68 29.13
N HIS A 274 -18.41 1.06 30.33
CA HIS A 274 -17.20 1.86 30.47
C HIS A 274 -15.98 1.16 29.87
N LYS A 275 -15.77 -0.11 30.26
CA LYS A 275 -14.67 -0.95 29.78
C LYS A 275 -14.78 -1.22 28.27
N SER A 276 -16.00 -1.41 27.79
CA SER A 276 -16.29 -1.56 26.36
C SER A 276 -15.85 -0.33 25.57
N LEU A 277 -16.15 0.86 26.06
CA LEU A 277 -15.75 2.11 25.41
C LEU A 277 -14.23 2.33 25.46
N GLU A 278 -13.57 1.99 26.57
CA GLU A 278 -12.10 2.04 26.66
C GLU A 278 -11.43 1.17 25.59
N TYR A 279 -11.86 -0.08 25.46
CA TYR A 279 -11.37 -0.97 24.42
C TYR A 279 -11.67 -0.46 23.01
N MET A 280 -12.86 0.10 22.80
CA MET A 280 -13.23 0.65 21.49
C MET A 280 -12.38 1.87 21.12
N ASN A 281 -12.09 2.76 22.08
CA ASN A 281 -11.18 3.87 21.88
C ASN A 281 -9.77 3.37 21.52
N GLN A 282 -9.27 2.34 22.20
CA GLN A 282 -7.96 1.72 21.89
C GLN A 282 -7.95 1.07 20.50
N ALA A 283 -9.02 0.38 20.11
CA ALA A 283 -9.17 -0.17 18.78
C ALA A 283 -9.16 0.94 17.72
N PHE A 284 -9.87 2.05 17.97
CA PHE A 284 -10.00 3.16 17.04
C PHE A 284 -8.65 3.77 16.64
N GLU A 285 -7.69 3.87 17.57
CA GLU A 285 -6.39 4.49 17.32
C GLU A 285 -5.63 3.85 16.16
N THR A 286 -5.79 2.53 15.98
CA THR A 286 -5.08 1.76 14.96
C THR A 286 -5.97 1.28 13.82
N ILE A 287 -7.26 1.00 14.07
CA ILE A 287 -8.16 0.44 13.04
C ILE A 287 -8.51 1.41 11.93
N ARG A 288 -8.58 2.71 12.24
CA ARG A 288 -9.06 3.77 11.34
C ARG A 288 -8.31 3.75 9.99
N TYR A 289 -7.07 3.30 9.96
CA TYR A 289 -6.27 3.23 8.73
C TYR A 289 -6.07 1.82 8.15
N SER A 290 -6.63 0.76 8.75
CA SER A 290 -6.24 -0.63 8.42
C SER A 290 -7.37 -1.66 8.27
N ALA A 291 -8.64 -1.32 8.55
CA ALA A 291 -9.72 -2.32 8.55
C ALA A 291 -10.37 -2.64 7.18
N GLY A 292 -10.03 -1.94 6.10
CA GLY A 292 -10.59 -2.19 4.76
C GLY A 292 -12.13 -2.35 4.77
N LYS A 293 -12.64 -3.50 4.32
CA LYS A 293 -14.08 -3.83 4.29
C LYS A 293 -14.76 -3.92 5.67
N HIS A 294 -13.99 -4.04 6.75
CA HIS A 294 -14.54 -4.12 8.11
C HIS A 294 -14.77 -2.73 8.75
N GLN A 295 -14.42 -1.63 8.05
CA GLN A 295 -14.56 -0.27 8.55
C GLN A 295 -15.99 0.11 8.88
N GLU A 296 -16.93 -0.19 7.97
CA GLU A 296 -18.36 0.04 8.19
C GLU A 296 -18.77 -0.60 9.52
N ARG A 297 -18.58 -1.92 9.58
CA ARG A 297 -18.94 -2.75 10.72
C ARG A 297 -18.34 -2.28 12.04
N PHE A 298 -17.08 -1.88 12.04
CA PHE A 298 -16.44 -1.34 13.22
C PHE A 298 -17.09 -0.01 13.67
N LEU A 299 -17.35 0.90 12.74
CA LEU A 299 -17.97 2.19 13.06
C LEU A 299 -19.39 2.01 13.59
N GLU A 300 -20.14 1.06 13.05
CA GLU A 300 -21.45 0.68 13.58
C GLU A 300 -21.39 0.29 15.06
N ASP A 301 -20.47 -0.62 15.41
CA ASP A 301 -20.27 -1.08 16.77
C ASP A 301 -19.79 0.05 17.68
N TYR A 302 -18.91 0.92 17.18
CA TYR A 302 -18.37 2.04 17.94
C TYR A 302 -19.44 3.08 18.26
N LEU A 303 -20.30 3.43 17.30
CA LEU A 303 -21.43 4.33 17.54
C LEU A 303 -22.38 3.74 18.59
N LEU A 304 -22.73 2.45 18.49
CA LEU A 304 -23.56 1.77 19.50
C LEU A 304 -22.95 1.80 20.91
N ILE A 305 -21.67 1.43 21.02
CA ILE A 305 -20.95 1.38 22.30
C ILE A 305 -20.82 2.78 22.90
N ALA A 306 -20.63 3.80 22.06
CA ALA A 306 -20.66 5.18 22.51
C ALA A 306 -22.05 5.54 23.06
N LEU A 307 -23.15 5.23 22.36
CA LEU A 307 -24.51 5.55 22.84
C LEU A 307 -24.84 4.93 24.21
N ALA A 308 -24.33 3.73 24.49
CA ALA A 308 -24.52 3.05 25.78
C ALA A 308 -23.78 3.68 26.97
N ASN A 309 -22.83 4.57 26.71
CA ASN A 309 -22.08 5.25 27.76
C ASN A 309 -22.65 6.63 28.09
N GLU A 310 -22.55 7.01 29.37
CA GLU A 310 -22.87 8.37 29.80
C GLU A 310 -21.76 9.35 29.36
N LYS A 311 -22.16 10.52 28.83
CA LYS A 311 -21.24 11.61 28.41
C LYS A 311 -20.16 11.20 27.39
N SER A 312 -20.48 10.26 26.52
CA SER A 312 -19.61 9.68 25.48
C SER A 312 -19.70 10.36 24.11
N TYR A 313 -20.33 11.55 24.02
CA TYR A 313 -20.50 12.26 22.75
C TYR A 313 -19.18 12.47 22.00
N ARG A 314 -18.07 12.67 22.72
CA ARG A 314 -16.74 12.78 22.10
C ARG A 314 -16.38 11.56 21.25
N SER A 315 -16.51 10.36 21.81
CA SER A 315 -16.22 9.11 21.09
C SER A 315 -17.22 8.86 19.96
N PHE A 316 -18.51 9.14 20.18
CA PHE A 316 -19.53 9.06 19.13
C PHE A 316 -19.19 9.99 17.95
N LYS A 317 -18.88 11.25 18.23
CA LYS A 317 -18.48 12.25 17.22
C LYS A 317 -17.22 11.81 16.49
N GLN A 318 -16.24 11.26 17.21
CA GLN A 318 -14.99 10.77 16.61
C GLN A 318 -15.24 9.64 15.62
N ALA A 319 -16.05 8.63 15.99
CA ALA A 319 -16.47 7.57 15.10
C ALA A 319 -17.27 8.11 13.90
N TYR A 320 -18.22 9.01 14.16
CA TYR A 320 -19.08 9.56 13.12
C TYR A 320 -18.29 10.36 12.08
N LYS A 321 -17.43 11.30 12.52
CA LYS A 321 -16.57 12.07 11.61
C LYS A 321 -15.63 11.19 10.81
N TRP A 322 -15.11 10.11 11.41
CA TRP A 322 -14.30 9.15 10.69
C TRP A 322 -15.09 8.44 9.58
N GLY A 323 -16.33 8.03 9.88
CA GLY A 323 -17.22 7.51 8.85
C GLY A 323 -17.51 8.53 7.75
N THR A 324 -17.69 9.82 8.09
CA THR A 324 -17.94 10.88 7.10
C THR A 324 -16.74 11.06 6.19
N PHE A 325 -15.53 11.07 6.76
CA PHE A 325 -14.28 11.06 6.01
C PHE A 325 -14.22 9.87 5.06
N MET A 326 -14.46 8.65 5.56
CA MET A 326 -14.41 7.42 4.76
C MET A 326 -15.47 7.39 3.64
N ASN A 327 -16.57 8.11 3.79
CA ASN A 327 -17.63 8.20 2.80
C ASN A 327 -17.21 8.91 1.50
N HIS A 328 -16.19 9.77 1.56
CA HIS A 328 -15.59 10.42 0.38
C HIS A 328 -14.95 9.40 -0.58
N PHE A 329 -14.59 8.21 -0.09
CA PHE A 329 -14.05 7.12 -0.90
C PHE A 329 -15.14 6.17 -1.43
N GLY A 330 -16.43 6.52 -1.26
CA GLY A 330 -17.57 5.86 -1.91
C GLY A 330 -18.13 4.63 -1.20
N GLY A 331 -17.72 4.34 0.04
CA GLY A 331 -18.00 3.05 0.69
C GLY A 331 -19.02 3.00 1.84
N LEU A 332 -19.51 4.13 2.37
CA LEU A 332 -20.28 4.14 3.64
C LEU A 332 -21.60 4.97 3.58
N LYS A 333 -22.14 5.21 2.38
CA LYS A 333 -23.37 6.01 2.19
C LYS A 333 -24.60 5.24 2.66
N PRO A 334 -25.66 5.90 3.15
CA PRO A 334 -25.81 7.35 3.35
C PRO A 334 -25.56 7.82 4.80
N LEU A 335 -25.17 6.94 5.73
CA LEU A 335 -25.17 7.24 7.18
C LEU A 335 -24.28 8.43 7.57
N PHE A 336 -23.11 8.55 6.93
CA PHE A 336 -22.09 9.51 7.32
C PHE A 336 -22.01 10.68 6.34
N ASN A 337 -23.02 11.54 6.39
CA ASN A 337 -23.17 12.68 5.49
C ASN A 337 -23.32 14.02 6.21
N LEU A 338 -23.41 14.03 7.54
CA LEU A 338 -23.45 15.25 8.32
C LEU A 338 -22.03 15.78 8.52
N GLU A 339 -21.84 17.06 8.23
CA GLU A 339 -20.57 17.78 8.40
C GLU A 339 -20.60 18.70 9.63
N ASN A 340 -21.77 19.23 9.98
CA ASN A 340 -21.95 20.16 11.08
C ASN A 340 -21.99 19.44 12.45
N ASP A 341 -21.20 19.94 13.39
CA ASP A 341 -21.14 19.43 14.77
C ASP A 341 -22.49 19.46 15.51
N ASP A 342 -23.30 20.50 15.30
CA ASP A 342 -24.61 20.63 15.94
C ASP A 342 -25.60 19.58 15.42
N GLU A 343 -25.54 19.26 14.13
CA GLU A 343 -26.34 18.19 13.51
C GLU A 343 -25.91 16.81 14.04
N ILE A 344 -24.59 16.56 14.14
CA ILE A 344 -24.05 15.33 14.73
C ILE A 344 -24.46 15.21 16.21
N LYS A 345 -24.50 16.34 16.94
CA LYS A 345 -24.93 16.37 18.34
C LYS A 345 -26.41 16.08 18.49
N GLN A 346 -27.26 16.63 17.61
CA GLN A 346 -28.68 16.32 17.59
C GLN A 346 -28.90 14.82 17.28
N LEU A 347 -28.20 14.30 16.26
CA LEU A 347 -28.23 12.87 15.92
C LEU A 347 -27.83 12.01 17.13
N TYR A 348 -26.77 12.38 17.86
CA TYR A 348 -26.38 11.65 19.07
C TYR A 348 -27.51 11.61 20.11
N GLN A 349 -28.21 12.72 20.37
CA GLN A 349 -29.30 12.75 21.34
C GLN A 349 -30.48 11.89 20.89
N ASP A 350 -30.87 12.02 19.62
CA ASP A 350 -31.98 11.25 19.04
C ASP A 350 -31.67 9.75 19.12
N LYS A 351 -30.48 9.35 18.68
CA LYS A 351 -30.05 7.95 18.69
C LYS A 351 -29.78 7.39 20.07
N LYS A 352 -29.49 8.24 21.05
CA LYS A 352 -29.41 7.81 22.45
C LYS A 352 -30.78 7.44 23.00
N SER A 353 -31.82 8.19 22.66
CA SER A 353 -33.20 7.84 23.00
C SER A 353 -33.63 6.53 22.34
N ASP A 354 -33.30 6.35 21.06
CA ASP A 354 -33.56 5.10 20.33
C ASP A 354 -32.83 3.91 20.98
N PHE A 355 -31.55 4.07 21.33
CA PHE A 355 -30.77 3.05 22.01
C PHE A 355 -31.39 2.61 23.34
N ILE A 356 -31.79 3.56 24.20
CA ILE A 356 -32.42 3.25 25.49
C ILE A 356 -33.70 2.41 25.31
N THR A 357 -34.44 2.66 24.22
CA THR A 357 -35.65 1.89 23.89
C THR A 357 -35.34 0.43 23.56
N PHE A 358 -34.23 0.17 22.87
CA PHE A 358 -33.83 -1.18 22.44
C PHE A 358 -32.83 -1.87 23.39
N GLU A 359 -32.29 -1.16 24.39
CA GLU A 359 -31.26 -1.67 25.31
C GLU A 359 -31.67 -2.98 25.97
N LYS A 360 -32.94 -3.09 26.39
CA LYS A 360 -33.48 -4.30 27.05
C LYS A 360 -33.47 -5.53 26.14
N MET A 361 -33.43 -5.35 24.82
CA MET A 361 -33.42 -6.44 23.84
C MET A 361 -32.01 -6.72 23.29
N LYS A 362 -31.00 -5.94 23.67
CA LYS A 362 -29.63 -6.03 23.10
C LYS A 362 -28.99 -7.40 23.29
N ASN A 363 -29.27 -8.08 24.41
CA ASN A 363 -28.66 -9.37 24.73
C ASN A 363 -29.21 -10.51 23.85
N ASN A 364 -30.34 -10.30 23.19
CA ASN A 364 -30.97 -11.27 22.28
C ASN A 364 -30.71 -10.93 20.81
N MET A 365 -29.88 -9.92 20.52
CA MET A 365 -29.57 -9.46 19.17
C MET A 365 -28.06 -9.46 18.94
N ASP A 366 -27.66 -9.74 17.71
CA ASP A 366 -26.31 -9.42 17.27
C ASP A 366 -26.17 -7.90 17.09
N MET A 367 -24.93 -7.40 17.13
CA MET A 367 -24.67 -5.96 17.05
C MET A 367 -25.21 -5.33 15.76
N ARG A 368 -25.28 -6.07 14.64
CA ARG A 368 -25.78 -5.55 13.36
C ARG A 368 -27.26 -5.28 13.41
N THR A 369 -28.01 -6.23 13.97
CA THR A 369 -29.45 -6.09 14.14
C THR A 369 -29.76 -4.96 15.11
N LEU A 370 -29.03 -4.84 16.21
CA LEU A 370 -29.19 -3.72 17.14
C LEU A 370 -28.91 -2.38 16.46
N ALA A 371 -27.83 -2.29 15.69
CA ALA A 371 -27.44 -1.08 15.00
C ALA A 371 -28.46 -0.68 13.91
N LYS A 372 -28.97 -1.66 13.14
CA LYS A 372 -30.11 -1.49 12.23
C LYS A 372 -31.31 -0.86 12.90
N MET A 373 -31.67 -1.33 14.10
CA MET A 373 -32.84 -0.83 14.83
C MET A 373 -32.62 0.58 15.38
N VAL A 374 -31.45 0.84 15.96
CA VAL A 374 -31.14 2.15 16.54
C VAL A 374 -31.02 3.22 15.47
N PHE A 375 -30.31 2.92 14.38
CA PHE A 375 -30.01 3.92 13.37
C PHE A 375 -30.94 3.90 12.16
N HIS A 376 -31.87 2.93 12.08
CA HIS A 376 -32.82 2.75 10.97
C HIS A 376 -32.14 2.72 9.60
N TRP A 377 -31.03 2.00 9.50
CA TRP A 377 -30.22 1.93 8.29
C TRP A 377 -30.95 1.24 7.13
N LYS A 378 -31.09 1.96 6.01
CA LYS A 378 -31.20 1.33 4.70
C LYS A 378 -29.82 0.83 4.34
N TYR A 379 -29.50 -0.41 4.71
CA TYR A 379 -28.53 -1.14 3.90
C TYR A 379 -29.15 -1.20 2.52
N ASP A 380 -28.40 -0.85 1.48
CA ASP A 380 -28.87 -1.08 0.13
C ASP A 380 -29.43 -2.50 0.07
N SER A 381 -30.66 -2.58 -0.42
CA SER A 381 -31.31 -3.84 -0.71
C SER A 381 -30.60 -4.45 -1.91
N GLU A 382 -29.44 -5.05 -1.65
CA GLU A 382 -28.70 -5.93 -2.57
C GLU A 382 -28.26 -7.19 -1.84
#